data_AF-A0A5C6RR82-F1
#
_entry.id   AF-A0A5C6RR82-F1
#
_cell.length_a   1.000
_cell.length_b   1.000
_cell.length_c   1.000
_cell.angle_alpha   90.00
_cell.angle_beta   90.00
_cell.angle_gamma   90.00
#
_symmetry.space_group_name_H-M   'P 1'
#
loop_
_entity.id
_entity.type
_entity.pdbx_description
1 polymer ?
#
loop_
_entity_poly.entity_id
_entity_poly.type
_entity_poly.pdbx_seq_one_letter_code
_entity_poly.pdbx_strand_id
1 'polypeptide(L)'
;MNKREWFGLLCKQEEGLLNEEEARLLNRALAASAGLQEEQERIRKLRALLRQQPVALPADGFAEQVEARIFSRGQQWLWQAAAAAAIVFVMAGLSIYYSSGSLAAEAWLGTSGLQPEDAVTLLETSWNPFK
;
A
#
# COMPACT_ATOMS: atom_id res chain seq x y z
N MET A 1 -17.11 -25.25 -16.78
CA MET A 1 -15.90 -25.02 -15.98
C MET A 1 -14.71 -25.70 -16.62
N ASN A 2 -13.61 -24.98 -16.73
CA ASN A 2 -12.37 -25.43 -17.35
C ASN A 2 -11.54 -26.29 -16.37
N LYS A 3 -10.65 -27.16 -16.84
CA LYS A 3 -9.85 -28.06 -15.95
C LYS A 3 -9.06 -27.27 -14.89
N ARG A 4 -8.59 -26.06 -15.24
CA ARG A 4 -7.88 -25.15 -14.33
C ARG A 4 -8.75 -24.61 -13.19
N GLU A 5 -10.03 -24.36 -13.43
CA GLU A 5 -10.96 -23.85 -12.41
C GLU A 5 -11.26 -24.93 -11.37
N TRP A 6 -11.46 -26.17 -11.83
CA TRP A 6 -11.62 -27.32 -10.94
C TRP A 6 -10.38 -27.57 -10.07
N PHE A 7 -9.19 -27.44 -10.66
CA PHE A 7 -7.94 -27.54 -9.92
C PHE A 7 -7.83 -26.44 -8.85
N GLY A 8 -8.20 -25.20 -9.17
CA GLY A 8 -8.25 -24.10 -8.20
C GLY A 8 -9.18 -24.39 -7.02
N LEU A 9 -10.36 -24.96 -7.29
CA LEU A 9 -11.31 -25.34 -6.23
C LEU A 9 -10.77 -26.51 -5.37
N LEU A 10 -10.10 -27.49 -5.97
CA LEU A 10 -9.44 -28.57 -5.22
C LEU A 10 -8.36 -28.03 -4.28
N CYS A 11 -7.52 -27.08 -4.73
CA CYS A 11 -6.52 -26.43 -3.88
C CYS A 11 -7.15 -25.67 -2.72
N LYS A 12 -8.18 -24.86 -2.97
CA LYS A 12 -8.91 -24.12 -1.92
C LYS A 12 -9.57 -25.06 -0.90
N GLN A 13 -10.11 -26.20 -1.33
CA GLN A 13 -10.73 -27.20 -0.45
C GLN A 13 -9.70 -27.73 0.54
N GLU A 14 -8.53 -28.06 0.02
CA GLU A 14 -7.39 -28.58 0.74
C GLU A 14 -6.70 -27.53 1.64
N GLU A 15 -7.01 -26.23 1.45
CA GLU A 15 -6.59 -25.11 2.32
C GLU A 15 -7.69 -24.67 3.31
N GLY A 16 -8.90 -25.25 3.22
CA GLY A 16 -10.04 -24.87 4.06
C GLY A 16 -10.67 -23.52 3.72
N LEU A 17 -10.34 -22.95 2.55
CA LEU A 17 -10.79 -21.63 2.08
C LEU A 17 -12.00 -21.71 1.13
N LEU A 18 -12.73 -22.81 1.19
CA LEU A 18 -13.81 -23.08 0.25
C LEU A 18 -15.14 -22.56 0.78
N ASN A 19 -15.86 -21.79 -0.06
CA ASN A 19 -17.22 -21.38 0.27
C ASN A 19 -18.19 -22.57 0.18
N GLU A 20 -19.31 -22.54 0.91
CA GLU A 20 -20.28 -23.66 0.93
C GLU A 20 -20.83 -24.02 -0.47
N GLU A 21 -21.06 -23.02 -1.32
CA GLU A 21 -21.56 -23.23 -2.68
C GLU A 21 -20.51 -23.90 -3.58
N GLU A 22 -19.25 -23.44 -3.49
CA GLU A 22 -18.11 -24.03 -4.18
C GLU A 22 -17.88 -25.47 -3.71
N ALA A 23 -18.05 -25.76 -2.42
CA ALA A 23 -17.96 -27.11 -1.85
C ALA A 23 -19.01 -28.06 -2.43
N ARG A 24 -20.26 -27.59 -2.55
CA ARG A 24 -21.34 -28.40 -3.15
C ARG A 24 -21.09 -28.66 -4.63
N LEU A 25 -20.62 -27.66 -5.38
CA LEU A 25 -20.26 -27.80 -6.79
C LEU A 25 -19.10 -28.79 -7.00
N LEU A 26 -18.06 -28.68 -6.17
CA LEU A 26 -16.90 -29.56 -6.21
C LEU A 26 -17.25 -31.00 -5.85
N ASN A 27 -18.07 -31.22 -4.80
CA ASN A 27 -18.51 -32.55 -4.42
C ASN A 27 -19.39 -33.21 -5.50
N ARG A 28 -20.25 -32.44 -6.18
CA ARG A 28 -21.02 -32.95 -7.32
C ARG A 28 -20.12 -33.33 -8.51
N ALA A 29 -19.12 -32.50 -8.81
CA ALA A 29 -18.19 -32.77 -9.90
C ALA A 29 -17.25 -33.96 -9.59
N LEU A 30 -16.82 -34.11 -8.35
CA LEU A 30 -16.07 -35.28 -7.87
C LEU A 30 -16.92 -36.55 -7.92
N ALA A 31 -18.22 -36.47 -7.62
CA ALA A 31 -19.12 -37.61 -7.76
C ALA A 31 -19.37 -38.01 -9.22
N ALA A 32 -19.30 -37.06 -10.15
CA ALA A 32 -19.58 -37.27 -11.57
C ALA A 32 -18.35 -37.69 -12.41
N SER A 33 -17.12 -37.48 -11.92
CA SER A 33 -15.91 -37.65 -12.73
C SER A 33 -14.80 -38.38 -11.97
N ALA A 34 -14.51 -39.62 -12.42
CA ALA A 34 -13.42 -40.44 -11.90
C ALA A 34 -12.04 -39.79 -12.12
N GLY A 35 -11.82 -39.07 -13.23
CA GLY A 35 -10.56 -38.39 -13.48
C GLY A 35 -10.28 -37.23 -12.53
N LEU A 36 -11.34 -36.61 -11.98
CA LEU A 36 -11.24 -35.55 -10.98
C LEU A 36 -10.91 -36.11 -9.59
N GLN A 37 -11.42 -37.30 -9.27
CA GLN A 37 -11.04 -38.05 -8.06
C GLN A 37 -9.58 -38.48 -8.08
N GLU A 38 -9.10 -38.99 -9.22
CA GLU A 38 -7.69 -39.38 -9.39
C GLU A 38 -6.74 -38.18 -9.22
N GLU A 39 -7.11 -37.01 -9.75
CA GLU A 39 -6.35 -35.77 -9.57
C GLU A 39 -6.34 -35.32 -8.10
N GLN A 40 -7.47 -35.44 -7.39
CA GLN A 40 -7.56 -35.15 -5.95
C GLN A 40 -6.64 -36.08 -5.13
N GLU A 41 -6.65 -37.37 -5.43
CA GLU A 41 -5.75 -38.34 -4.76
C GLU A 41 -4.28 -38.05 -5.05
N ARG A 42 -3.96 -37.66 -6.29
CA ARG A 42 -2.59 -37.30 -6.68
C ARG A 42 -2.08 -36.09 -5.90
N ILE A 43 -2.91 -35.05 -5.74
CA ILE A 43 -2.60 -33.87 -4.94
C ILE A 43 -2.38 -34.27 -3.46
N ARG A 44 -3.24 -35.12 -2.91
CA ARG A 44 -3.08 -35.62 -1.53
C ARG A 44 -1.79 -36.41 -1.33
N LYS A 45 -1.45 -37.30 -2.26
CA LYS A 45 -0.19 -38.07 -2.22
C LYS A 45 1.03 -37.15 -2.29
N LEU A 46 1.05 -36.19 -3.23
CA LEU A 46 2.14 -35.22 -3.33
C LEU A 46 2.31 -34.39 -2.06
N ARG A 47 1.19 -33.95 -1.46
CA ARG A 47 1.24 -33.22 -0.19
C ARG A 47 1.70 -34.09 0.98
N ALA A 48 1.28 -35.34 1.04
CA ALA A 48 1.76 -36.28 2.05
C ALA A 48 3.29 -36.47 1.94
N LEU A 49 3.81 -36.60 0.72
CA LEU A 49 5.26 -36.67 0.47
C LEU A 49 5.98 -35.38 0.87
N LEU A 50 5.41 -34.21 0.57
CA LEU A 50 5.98 -32.92 0.98
C LEU A 50 5.97 -32.73 2.51
N ARG A 51 4.93 -33.20 3.20
CA ARG A 51 4.88 -33.17 4.67
C ARG A 51 5.88 -34.11 5.34
N GLN A 52 6.26 -35.18 4.66
CA GLN A 52 7.29 -36.11 5.14
C GLN A 52 8.70 -35.54 4.97
N GLN A 53 8.88 -34.47 4.21
CA GLN A 53 10.16 -33.77 4.20
C GLN A 53 10.34 -33.02 5.52
N PRO A 54 11.48 -33.19 6.20
CA PRO A 54 11.80 -32.37 7.35
C PRO A 54 11.85 -30.92 6.89
N VAL A 55 11.01 -30.07 7.49
CA VAL A 55 11.13 -28.62 7.34
C VAL A 55 12.54 -28.28 7.78
N ALA A 56 13.36 -27.77 6.87
CA ALA A 56 14.69 -27.29 7.21
C ALA A 56 14.50 -26.22 8.29
N LEU A 57 14.95 -26.52 9.51
CA LEU A 57 14.99 -25.54 10.58
C LEU A 57 15.79 -24.34 10.05
N PRO A 58 15.29 -23.11 10.24
CA PRO A 58 16.03 -21.93 9.81
C PRO A 58 17.41 -21.99 10.45
N ALA A 59 18.45 -21.78 9.63
CA ALA A 59 19.83 -21.75 10.12
C ALA A 59 19.94 -20.75 11.28
N ASP A 60 20.73 -21.10 12.29
CA ASP A 60 20.98 -20.22 13.43
C ASP A 60 21.39 -18.82 12.92
N GLY A 61 20.68 -17.79 13.39
CA GLY A 61 20.87 -16.41 12.95
C GLY A 61 20.02 -15.93 11.75
N PHE A 62 19.13 -16.75 11.18
CA PHE A 62 18.20 -16.29 10.13
C PHE A 62 17.30 -15.15 10.60
N ALA A 63 16.82 -15.21 11.86
CA ALA A 63 16.01 -14.14 12.45
C ALA A 63 16.79 -12.81 12.52
N GLU A 64 18.04 -12.84 12.96
CA GLU A 64 18.92 -11.67 13.03
C GLU A 64 19.21 -11.08 11.64
N GLN A 65 19.41 -11.94 10.63
CA GLN A 65 19.62 -11.50 9.25
C GLN A 65 18.37 -10.84 8.64
N VAL A 66 17.17 -11.35 8.95
CA VAL A 66 15.91 -10.75 8.49
C VAL A 66 15.69 -9.40 9.18
N GLU A 67 15.92 -9.31 10.49
CA GLU A 67 15.78 -8.07 11.26
C GLU A 67 16.73 -6.98 10.76
N ALA A 68 18.02 -7.30 10.57
CA ALA A 68 19.01 -6.36 10.04
C ALA A 68 18.65 -5.85 8.63
N ARG A 69 18.03 -6.69 7.79
CA ARG A 69 17.64 -6.31 6.43
C ARG A 69 16.38 -5.44 6.37
N ILE A 70 15.46 -5.62 7.32
CA ILE A 70 14.25 -4.79 7.43
C ILE A 70 14.61 -3.40 7.96
N PHE A 71 15.45 -3.33 9.01
CA PHE A 71 15.85 -2.06 9.61
C PHE A 71 16.69 -1.19 8.68
N SER A 72 17.65 -1.78 7.96
CA SER A 72 18.53 -1.03 7.05
C SER A 72 17.79 -0.41 5.86
N ARG A 73 16.76 -1.06 5.32
CA ARG A 73 15.93 -0.51 4.22
C ARG A 73 15.02 0.63 4.67
N GLY A 74 14.43 0.53 5.86
CA GLY A 74 13.56 1.58 6.40
C GLY A 74 14.31 2.91 6.59
N GLN A 75 15.54 2.84 7.10
CA GLN A 75 16.34 4.02 7.37
C GLN A 75 16.79 4.75 6.10
N GLN A 76 17.18 4.02 5.05
CA GLN A 76 17.57 4.62 3.77
C GLN A 76 16.40 5.35 3.08
N TRP A 77 15.18 4.81 3.16
CA TRP A 77 14.00 5.47 2.60
C TRP A 77 13.65 6.76 3.34
N LEU A 78 13.77 6.78 4.67
CA LEU A 78 13.56 8.00 5.47
C LEU A 78 14.57 9.10 5.12
N TRP A 79 15.84 8.75 4.91
CA TRP A 79 16.85 9.71 4.46
C TRP A 79 16.59 10.24 3.05
N GLN A 80 16.15 9.37 2.12
CA GLN A 80 15.78 9.80 0.77
C GLN A 80 14.54 10.71 0.78
N ALA A 81 13.54 10.39 1.59
CA ALA A 81 12.35 11.23 1.76
C ALA A 81 12.69 12.59 2.39
N ALA A 82 13.54 12.61 3.41
CA ALA A 82 14.01 13.84 4.03
C ALA A 82 14.84 14.71 3.06
N ALA A 83 15.72 14.09 2.27
CA ALA A 83 16.50 14.79 1.24
C ALA A 83 15.59 15.37 0.14
N ALA A 84 14.59 14.60 -0.32
CA ALA A 84 13.62 15.08 -1.30
C ALA A 84 12.78 16.25 -0.76
N ALA A 85 12.32 16.17 0.50
CA ALA A 85 11.59 17.26 1.15
C ALA A 85 12.44 18.53 1.26
N ALA A 86 13.71 18.41 1.66
CA ALA A 86 14.63 19.54 1.75
C ALA A 86 14.82 20.23 0.39
N ILE A 87 14.96 19.46 -0.70
CA ILE A 87 15.07 20.02 -2.05
C ILE A 87 13.81 20.78 -2.45
N VAL A 88 12.62 20.26 -2.14
CA VAL A 88 11.36 20.96 -2.42
C VAL A 88 11.28 22.28 -1.66
N PHE A 89 11.66 22.31 -0.38
CA PHE A 89 11.69 23.56 0.41
C PHE A 89 12.70 24.58 -0.12
N VAL A 90 13.89 24.13 -0.53
CA VAL A 90 14.90 25.00 -1.13
C VAL A 90 14.41 25.57 -2.45
N MET A 91 13.83 24.75 -3.32
CA MET A 91 13.29 25.19 -4.61
C MET A 91 12.11 26.14 -4.46
N ALA A 92 11.22 25.88 -3.49
CA ALA A 92 10.12 26.79 -3.15
C ALA A 92 10.65 28.14 -2.65
N GLY A 93 11.61 28.13 -1.73
CA GLY A 93 12.27 29.35 -1.24
C GLY A 93 12.98 30.12 -2.36
N LEU A 94 13.68 29.41 -3.25
CA LEU A 94 14.35 30.02 -4.40
C LEU A 94 13.34 30.65 -5.37
N SER A 95 12.23 29.96 -5.64
CA SER A 95 11.16 30.48 -6.51
C SER A 95 10.50 31.73 -5.92
N ILE A 96 10.26 31.74 -4.61
CA ILE A 96 9.72 32.91 -3.92
C ILE A 96 10.73 34.07 -4.03
N TYR A 97 12.01 33.81 -3.72
CA TYR A 97 13.06 34.82 -3.84
C TYR A 97 13.18 35.42 -5.25
N TYR A 98 13.13 34.60 -6.30
CA TYR A 98 13.13 35.09 -7.68
C TYR A 98 11.87 35.89 -8.04
N SER A 99 10.71 35.54 -7.46
CA SER A 99 9.44 36.23 -7.74
C SER A 99 9.30 37.55 -6.99
N SER A 100 9.76 37.63 -5.74
CA SER A 100 9.55 38.79 -4.86
C SER A 100 10.82 39.63 -4.63
N GLY A 101 11.98 39.13 -5.03
CA GLY A 101 13.29 39.72 -4.74
C GLY A 101 13.68 39.66 -3.24
N SER A 102 12.86 39.05 -2.38
CA SER A 102 13.01 39.06 -0.93
C SER A 102 12.46 37.78 -0.28
N LEU A 103 13.21 37.22 0.67
CA LEU A 103 12.80 36.06 1.49
C LEU A 103 12.05 36.49 2.77
N ALA A 104 11.48 37.70 2.82
CA ALA A 104 10.67 38.15 3.94
C ALA A 104 9.42 37.26 4.13
N ALA A 105 9.00 37.05 5.37
CA ALA A 105 7.84 36.21 5.73
C ALA A 105 6.54 36.67 5.04
N GLU A 106 6.45 37.95 4.68
CA GLU A 106 5.35 38.57 3.95
C GLU A 106 5.18 38.02 2.52
N ALA A 107 6.26 37.56 1.88
CA ALA A 107 6.21 36.93 0.55
C ALA A 107 5.72 35.47 0.63
N TRP A 108 5.96 34.80 1.76
CA TRP A 108 5.48 33.43 2.00
C TRP A 108 3.97 33.37 2.30
N LEU A 109 3.43 34.41 2.93
CA LEU A 109 2.00 34.52 3.26
C LEU A 109 1.14 35.10 2.12
N GLY A 110 1.75 35.54 1.02
CA GLY A 110 1.03 36.13 -0.12
C GLY A 110 0.33 37.46 0.19
N THR A 111 0.71 38.13 1.28
CA THR A 111 0.09 39.40 1.72
C THR A 111 0.65 40.62 0.99
N SER A 112 1.38 40.41 -0.11
CA SER A 112 2.13 41.41 -0.87
C SER A 112 1.27 42.45 -1.61
N GLY A 113 0.00 42.62 -1.23
CA GLY A 113 -0.93 43.52 -1.89
C GLY A 113 -2.05 44.07 -0.99
N LEU A 114 -2.05 43.80 0.32
CA LEU A 114 -2.99 44.45 1.23
C LEU A 114 -2.30 45.70 1.81
N GLN A 115 -2.43 46.81 1.11
CA GLN A 115 -2.14 48.10 1.71
C GLN A 115 -3.19 48.37 2.81
N PRO A 116 -2.80 48.96 3.95
CA PRO A 116 -3.73 49.21 5.06
C PRO A 116 -4.95 50.06 4.65
N GLU A 117 -4.84 50.87 3.58
CA GLU A 117 -5.97 51.55 2.95
C GLU A 117 -7.10 50.63 2.45
N ASP A 118 -6.81 49.38 2.02
CA ASP A 118 -7.84 48.45 1.53
C ASP A 118 -8.63 47.76 2.66
N ALA A 119 -8.03 47.66 3.86
CA ALA A 119 -8.73 47.18 5.04
C ALA A 119 -9.78 48.20 5.55
N VAL A 120 -9.52 49.49 5.34
CA VAL A 120 -10.45 50.57 5.72
C VAL A 120 -11.65 50.60 4.78
N THR A 121 -11.49 50.44 3.47
CA THR A 121 -12.60 50.41 2.50
C THR A 121 -13.53 49.20 2.67
N LEU A 122 -13.01 48.05 3.11
CA LEU A 122 -13.82 46.88 3.48
C LEU A 122 -14.58 47.05 4.81
N LEU A 123 -14.02 47.80 5.77
CA LEU A 123 -14.71 48.17 7.01
C LEU A 123 -15.79 49.25 6.78
N GLU A 124 -15.53 50.20 5.89
CA GLU A 124 -16.45 51.31 5.59
C GLU A 124 -17.65 50.85 4.75
N THR A 125 -17.46 49.85 3.87
CA THR A 125 -18.57 49.26 3.09
C THR A 125 -19.41 48.24 3.88
N SER A 126 -18.88 47.66 4.97
CA SER A 126 -19.61 46.71 5.81
C SER A 126 -20.36 47.37 6.98
N TRP A 127 -20.15 48.67 7.24
CA TRP A 127 -20.89 49.45 8.24
C TRP A 127 -21.76 50.53 7.59
N ASN A 128 -22.83 50.11 6.90
CA ASN A 128 -23.95 50.99 6.59
C ASN A 128 -25.23 50.48 7.28
N PRO A 129 -25.56 50.95 8.49
CA PRO A 129 -26.77 50.50 9.21
C PRO A 129 -28.07 51.13 8.67
N PHE A 130 -28.05 51.86 7.55
CA PHE A 130 -29.26 52.41 6.92
C PHE A 130 -29.26 52.24 5.40
N LYS A 131 -29.48 51.01 4.94
CA LYS A 131 -30.23 50.71 3.72
C LYS A 131 -30.92 49.36 3.81
#